data_AF-A0A670HQX4-F1
#
_entry.id   AF-A0A670HQX4-F1
#
_cell.length_a   1.000
_cell.length_b   1.000
_cell.length_c   1.000
_cell.angle_alpha   90.00
_cell.angle_beta   90.00
_cell.angle_gamma   90.00
#
_symmetry.space_group_name_H-M   'P 1'
#
loop_
_entity.id
_entity.type
_entity.pdbx_description
1 polymer ?
#
loop_
_entity_poly.entity_id
_entity_poly.type
_entity_poly.pdbx_seq_one_letter_code
_entity_poly.pdbx_strand_id
1 'polypeptide(L)'
;MSESLVVCDVAEDLVEKLRKFRFRKETNNAAIIMKIDKDKQLVVLDEEHEGISPDELKDELPERQPRFIVYSYKYQHDDGRVSYPLCFIFSSPVGCKPEQQMMYAGSKNKLVQTAELTKIIAFDELKTDYKNPIDQCNTLNPLVLPEYLIHAFFCVMFLCATEWLTLGLNMPLLAYHIWRYMSRPVMSGPGLYDPTTIMNADILAYCQKEGWCKLAFYLLSFFYYLYGMIYVLVSS
;
A
#
# COMPACT_ATOMS: atom_id res chain seq x y z
N MET A 1 15.91 8.85 -16.01
CA MET A 1 16.67 8.77 -14.75
C MET A 1 15.65 8.57 -13.65
N SER A 2 15.66 7.41 -13.00
CA SER A 2 14.77 7.08 -11.89
C SER A 2 15.26 7.84 -10.65
N GLU A 3 14.59 8.94 -10.30
CA GLU A 3 14.79 9.59 -9.01
C GLU A 3 14.49 8.56 -7.91
N SER A 4 15.52 8.21 -7.13
CA SER A 4 15.36 7.34 -5.97
C SER A 4 14.32 7.94 -5.03
N LEU A 5 13.40 7.12 -4.54
CA LEU A 5 12.41 7.54 -3.54
C LEU A 5 13.10 8.05 -2.29
N VAL A 6 13.19 9.37 -2.15
CA VAL A 6 13.76 10.00 -0.96
C VAL A 6 12.62 10.25 0.01
N VAL A 7 12.70 9.61 1.18
CA VAL A 7 11.87 9.95 2.33
C VAL A 7 12.30 11.33 2.81
N CYS A 8 11.41 12.31 2.75
CA CYS A 8 11.71 13.68 3.11
C CYS A 8 11.78 13.86 4.62
N ASP A 9 12.69 14.73 5.07
CA ASP A 9 12.75 15.18 6.46
C ASP A 9 11.67 16.22 6.76
N VAL A 10 11.37 16.46 8.04
CA VAL A 10 10.39 17.49 8.45
C VAL A 10 11.17 18.73 8.82
N ALA A 11 10.80 19.89 8.29
CA ALA A 11 11.46 21.15 8.63
C ALA A 11 11.24 21.50 10.11
N GLU A 12 12.29 21.98 10.80
CA GLU A 12 12.26 22.23 12.25
C GLU A 12 11.20 23.27 12.65
N ASP A 13 11.02 24.30 11.82
CA ASP A 13 9.99 25.33 11.96
C ASP A 13 8.56 24.74 11.91
N LEU A 14 8.36 23.75 11.05
CA LEU A 14 7.10 23.01 10.97
C LEU A 14 6.87 22.16 12.22
N VAL A 15 7.90 21.51 12.76
CA VAL A 15 7.79 20.72 14.00
C VAL A 15 7.39 21.61 15.19
N GLU A 16 7.99 22.80 15.31
CA GLU A 16 7.60 23.75 16.35
C GLU A 16 6.14 24.20 16.21
N LYS A 17 5.68 24.46 14.98
CA LYS A 17 4.28 24.80 14.71
C LYS A 17 3.32 23.66 15.04
N LEU A 18 3.63 22.43 14.62
CA LEU A 18 2.82 21.25 14.93
C LEU A 18 2.74 21.00 16.43
N ARG A 19 3.84 21.23 17.17
CA ARG A 19 3.85 21.15 18.62
C ARG A 19 2.96 22.22 19.25
N LYS A 20 3.04 23.48 18.79
CA LYS A 20 2.14 24.56 19.25
C LYS A 20 0.68 24.24 18.94
N PHE A 21 0.40 23.73 17.75
CA PHE A 21 -0.93 23.33 17.30
C PHE A 21 -1.51 22.19 18.15
N ARG A 22 -0.67 21.24 18.58
CA ARG A 22 -1.08 20.14 19.45
C ARG A 22 -1.54 20.61 20.84
N PHE A 23 -0.91 21.66 21.37
CA PHE A 23 -1.20 22.22 22.69
C PHE A 23 -2.02 23.52 22.63
N ARG A 24 -2.66 23.76 21.48
CA ARG A 24 -3.52 24.90 21.19
C ARG A 24 -4.67 24.98 22.22
N LYS A 25 -5.02 26.18 22.68
CA LYS A 25 -6.07 26.43 23.69
C LYS A 25 -7.36 27.00 23.09
N GLU A 26 -7.27 27.43 21.84
CA GLU A 26 -8.33 28.02 21.06
C GLU A 26 -9.42 26.98 20.77
N THR A 27 -10.68 27.43 20.84
CA THR A 27 -11.87 26.57 20.82
C THR A 27 -12.53 26.48 19.44
N ASN A 28 -11.93 27.07 18.41
CA ASN A 28 -12.36 27.00 17.02
C ASN A 28 -11.68 25.83 16.30
N ASN A 29 -12.29 25.39 15.20
CA ASN A 29 -11.64 24.45 14.28
C ASN A 29 -10.40 25.10 13.70
N ALA A 30 -9.38 24.33 13.34
CA ALA A 30 -8.21 24.85 12.64
C ALA A 30 -7.56 23.74 11.81
N ALA A 31 -6.86 24.13 10.75
CA ALA A 31 -6.15 23.21 9.88
C ALA A 31 -4.73 23.71 9.62
N ILE A 32 -3.76 22.80 9.66
CA ILE A 32 -2.41 23.02 9.14
C ILE A 32 -2.26 22.17 7.89
N ILE A 33 -2.04 22.82 6.74
CA ILE A 33 -1.75 22.17 5.46
C ILE A 33 -0.25 22.19 5.23
N MET A 34 0.31 21.04 4.89
CA MET A 34 1.73 20.85 4.65
C MET A 34 1.94 20.26 3.26
N LYS A 35 3.04 20.68 2.64
CA LYS A 35 3.51 20.17 1.34
C LYS A 35 4.95 19.71 1.45
N ILE A 36 5.35 18.85 0.54
CA ILE A 36 6.75 18.49 0.34
C ILE A 36 7.35 19.45 -0.69
N ASP A 37 8.40 20.16 -0.28
CA ASP A 37 9.26 20.92 -1.18
C ASP A 37 10.23 19.95 -1.85
N LYS A 38 10.08 19.75 -3.17
CA LYS A 38 10.89 18.80 -3.95
C LYS A 38 12.37 19.18 -3.97
N ASP A 39 12.68 20.48 -4.00
CA ASP A 39 14.05 20.96 -4.16
C ASP A 39 14.85 20.79 -2.86
N LYS A 40 14.16 20.97 -1.72
CA LYS A 40 14.77 20.83 -0.39
C LYS A 40 14.62 19.43 0.22
N GLN A 41 13.76 18.59 -0.36
CA GLN A 41 13.38 17.28 0.19
C GLN A 41 12.90 17.37 1.65
N LEU A 42 12.17 18.45 1.96
CA LEU A 42 11.63 18.73 3.29
C LEU A 42 10.11 18.90 3.25
N VAL A 43 9.43 18.41 4.28
CA VAL A 43 8.03 18.76 4.55
C VAL A 43 8.02 20.17 5.13
N VAL A 44 7.34 21.07 4.45
CA VAL A 44 7.19 22.49 4.81
C VAL A 44 5.72 22.83 5.03
N LEU A 45 5.49 23.88 5.80
CA LEU A 45 4.16 24.47 5.92
C LEU A 45 3.74 25.05 4.56
N ASP A 46 2.51 24.75 4.13
CA ASP A 46 1.88 25.39 2.98
C ASP A 46 0.99 26.52 3.49
N GLU A 47 -0.04 26.16 4.27
CA GLU A 47 -1.07 27.09 4.74
C GLU A 47 -1.54 26.73 6.15
N GLU A 48 -2.02 27.73 6.88
CA GLU A 48 -2.56 27.60 8.23
C GLU A 48 -3.89 28.34 8.29
N HIS A 49 -4.95 27.61 8.63
CA HIS A 49 -6.34 28.09 8.60
C HIS A 49 -6.93 28.05 10.01
N GLU A 50 -7.56 29.15 10.43
CA GLU A 50 -8.28 29.24 11.69
C GLU A 50 -9.79 29.40 11.44
N GLY A 51 -10.61 28.61 12.14
CA GLY A 51 -12.06 28.65 12.04
C GLY A 51 -12.67 27.92 10.84
N ILE A 52 -11.88 27.16 10.08
CA ILE A 52 -12.34 26.51 8.84
C ILE A 52 -13.24 25.29 9.10
N SER A 53 -14.35 25.19 8.37
CA SER A 53 -15.21 24.02 8.37
C SER A 53 -14.62 22.88 7.51
N PRO A 54 -15.05 21.62 7.70
CA PRO A 54 -14.55 20.50 6.90
C PRO A 54 -14.85 20.64 5.40
N ASP A 55 -15.99 21.27 5.05
CA ASP A 55 -16.41 21.47 3.66
C ASP A 55 -15.56 22.56 2.98
N GLU A 56 -15.34 23.69 3.66
CA GLU A 56 -14.42 24.74 3.18
C GLU A 56 -13.00 24.22 3.05
N LEU A 57 -12.53 23.41 4.00
CA LEU A 57 -11.20 22.80 3.95
C LEU A 57 -11.05 21.92 2.70
N LYS A 58 -12.11 21.24 2.27
CA LYS A 58 -12.08 20.42 1.06
C LYS A 58 -11.93 21.27 -0.21
N ASP A 59 -12.56 22.43 -0.25
CA ASP A 59 -12.51 23.34 -1.40
C ASP A 59 -11.15 24.06 -1.52
N GLU A 60 -10.45 24.28 -0.40
CA GLU A 60 -9.07 24.79 -0.37
C GLU A 60 -8.03 23.76 -0.86
N LEU A 61 -8.35 22.46 -0.85
CA LEU A 61 -7.37 21.42 -1.19
C LEU A 61 -7.17 21.27 -2.71
N PRO A 62 -5.92 21.13 -3.17
CA PRO A 62 -5.63 20.98 -4.59
C PRO A 62 -6.13 19.62 -5.13
N GLU A 63 -6.90 19.64 -6.21
CA GLU A 63 -7.47 18.42 -6.84
C GLU A 63 -6.44 17.54 -7.56
N ARG A 64 -5.21 18.01 -7.79
CA ARG A 64 -4.19 17.32 -8.59
C ARG A 64 -2.87 17.08 -7.85
N GLN A 65 -2.78 17.47 -6.59
CA GLN A 65 -1.54 17.33 -5.82
C GLN A 65 -1.82 16.78 -4.42
N PRO A 66 -0.95 15.90 -3.91
CA PRO A 66 -1.09 15.42 -2.55
C PRO A 66 -0.75 16.51 -1.53
N ARG A 67 -1.40 16.44 -0.36
CA ARG A 67 -1.17 17.31 0.80
C ARG A 67 -1.34 16.53 2.10
N PHE A 68 -0.53 16.88 3.10
CA PHE A 68 -0.77 16.44 4.47
C PHE A 68 -1.52 17.52 5.22
N ILE A 69 -2.52 17.13 6.00
CA ILE A 69 -3.31 18.06 6.79
C ILE A 69 -3.35 17.58 8.23
N VAL A 70 -3.17 18.49 9.19
CA VAL A 70 -3.53 18.26 10.58
C VAL A 70 -4.73 19.12 10.89
N TYR A 71 -5.88 18.49 11.12
CA TYR A 71 -7.14 19.16 11.38
C TYR A 71 -7.54 18.98 12.85
N SER A 72 -7.75 20.09 13.54
CA SER A 72 -8.37 20.14 14.86
C SER A 72 -9.81 20.54 14.70
N TYR A 73 -10.73 19.66 15.10
CA TYR A 73 -12.16 19.96 15.01
C TYR A 73 -12.81 19.87 16.39
N LYS A 74 -13.79 20.74 16.61
CA LYS A 74 -14.63 20.72 17.80
C LYS A 74 -15.57 19.51 17.72
N TYR A 75 -15.32 18.52 18.56
CA TYR A 75 -16.19 17.35 18.70
C TYR A 75 -17.02 17.47 19.98
N GLN A 76 -18.34 17.44 19.83
CA GLN A 76 -19.27 17.41 20.94
C GLN A 76 -19.71 15.96 21.17
N HIS A 77 -19.38 15.43 22.34
CA HIS A 77 -19.78 14.09 22.76
C HIS A 77 -21.24 14.07 23.18
N ASP A 78 -21.86 12.89 23.13
CA ASP A 78 -23.24 12.68 23.56
C ASP A 78 -23.47 13.04 25.05
N ASP A 79 -22.43 12.94 25.90
CA ASP A 79 -22.41 13.35 27.31
C ASP A 79 -22.26 14.88 27.51
N GLY A 80 -22.37 15.67 26.44
CA GLY A 80 -22.25 17.13 26.48
C GLY A 80 -20.82 17.68 26.60
N ARG A 81 -19.81 16.82 26.77
CA ARG A 81 -18.39 17.21 26.77
C ARG A 81 -17.96 17.66 25.39
N VAL A 82 -17.10 18.68 25.33
CA VAL A 82 -16.46 19.11 24.08
C VAL A 82 -14.99 18.70 24.12
N SER A 83 -14.53 18.04 23.06
CA SER A 83 -13.12 17.71 22.85
C SER A 83 -12.63 18.29 21.53
N TYR A 84 -11.32 18.42 21.41
CA TYR A 84 -10.64 18.92 20.21
C TYR A 84 -9.65 17.86 19.71
N PRO A 85 -10.14 16.72 19.20
CA PRO A 85 -9.26 15.72 18.64
C PRO A 85 -8.50 16.26 17.42
N LEU A 86 -7.20 15.99 17.40
CA LEU A 86 -6.35 16.23 16.23
C LEU A 86 -6.44 15.02 15.31
N CYS A 87 -6.76 15.28 14.04
CA CYS A 87 -6.77 14.26 12.99
C CYS A 87 -5.69 14.57 11.98
N PHE A 88 -4.91 13.55 11.63
CA PHE A 88 -4.01 13.59 10.50
C PHE A 88 -4.75 13.10 9.27
N ILE A 89 -4.82 13.92 8.22
CA ILE A 89 -5.47 13.60 6.96
C ILE A 89 -4.41 13.62 5.86
N PHE A 90 -4.29 12.53 5.13
CA PHE A 90 -3.50 12.49 3.91
C PHE A 90 -4.44 12.63 2.71
N SER A 91 -4.38 13.76 2.03
CA SER A 91 -5.13 13.96 0.78
C SER A 91 -4.24 13.57 -0.40
N SER A 92 -4.67 12.57 -1.18
CA SER A 92 -3.97 12.15 -2.40
C SER A 92 -4.96 11.93 -3.55
N PRO A 93 -5.32 12.98 -4.30
CA PRO A 93 -6.28 12.85 -5.39
C PRO A 93 -5.71 12.04 -6.57
N VAL A 94 -6.59 11.37 -7.33
CA VAL A 94 -6.23 10.45 -8.43
C VAL A 94 -5.50 11.09 -9.61
N GLY A 95 -5.48 12.42 -9.71
CA GLY A 95 -4.80 13.17 -10.78
C GLY A 95 -3.33 13.48 -10.51
N CYS A 96 -2.76 13.02 -9.39
CA CYS A 96 -1.37 13.32 -9.03
C CYS A 96 -0.35 12.46 -9.79
N LYS A 97 0.87 12.98 -9.97
CA LYS A 97 1.96 12.21 -10.56
C LYS A 97 2.35 11.07 -9.60
N PRO A 98 2.53 9.82 -10.08
CA PRO A 98 2.88 8.68 -9.22
C PRO A 98 4.11 8.94 -8.34
N GLU A 99 5.14 9.58 -8.89
CA GLU A 99 6.35 9.97 -8.16
C GLU A 99 6.06 10.88 -6.95
N GLN A 100 5.16 11.86 -7.09
CA GLN A 100 4.75 12.70 -5.97
C GLN A 100 3.96 11.90 -4.94
N GLN A 101 3.05 11.03 -5.39
CA GLN A 101 2.27 10.19 -4.49
C GLN A 101 3.17 9.29 -3.63
N MET A 102 4.21 8.71 -4.24
CA MET A 102 5.21 7.90 -3.53
C MET A 102 5.98 8.70 -2.50
N MET A 103 6.45 9.90 -2.87
CA MET A 103 7.23 10.77 -1.98
C MET A 103 6.42 11.15 -0.73
N TYR A 104 5.13 11.46 -0.91
CA TYR A 104 4.23 11.72 0.21
C TYR A 104 3.93 10.44 1.01
N ALA A 105 3.59 9.33 0.36
CA ALA A 105 3.33 8.07 1.06
C ALA A 105 4.52 7.60 1.90
N GLY A 106 5.75 7.70 1.37
CA GLY A 106 6.98 7.34 2.07
C GLY A 106 7.32 8.28 3.24
N SER A 107 6.97 9.57 3.12
CA SER A 107 7.25 10.58 4.16
C SER A 107 6.16 10.65 5.25
N LYS A 108 4.98 10.06 5.01
CA LYS A 108 3.82 10.06 5.93
C LYS A 108 4.19 9.57 7.33
N ASN A 109 4.80 8.38 7.42
CA ASN A 109 5.11 7.76 8.70
C ASN A 109 6.12 8.58 9.52
N LYS A 110 7.10 9.17 8.84
CA LYS A 110 8.10 10.03 9.46
C LYS A 110 7.47 11.30 10.02
N LEU A 111 6.60 11.96 9.25
CA LEU A 111 5.87 13.14 9.70
C LEU A 111 5.00 12.85 10.93
N VAL A 112 4.25 11.75 10.90
CA VAL A 112 3.38 11.33 12.00
C VAL A 112 4.18 11.02 13.28
N GLN A 113 5.34 10.37 13.14
CA GLN A 113 6.24 10.09 14.26
C GLN A 113 6.83 11.38 14.85
N THR A 114 7.36 12.27 14.00
CA THR A 114 7.96 13.55 14.44
C THR A 114 6.93 14.48 15.08
N ALA A 115 5.69 14.48 14.59
CA ALA A 115 4.61 15.31 15.12
C ALA A 115 3.94 14.70 16.36
N GLU A 116 4.32 13.49 16.78
CA GLU A 116 3.75 12.75 17.91
C GLU A 116 2.20 12.71 17.88
N LEU A 117 1.62 12.53 16.70
CA LEU A 117 0.16 12.49 16.53
C LEU A 117 -0.37 11.14 17.02
N THR A 118 -0.85 11.11 18.26
CA THR A 118 -1.29 9.88 18.97
C THR A 118 -2.60 9.28 18.44
N LYS A 119 -3.49 10.11 17.89
CA LYS A 119 -4.73 9.66 17.22
C LYS A 119 -4.62 9.92 15.73
N ILE A 120 -4.03 8.98 15.03
CA ILE A 120 -4.08 8.93 13.57
C ILE A 120 -5.49 8.42 13.22
N ILE A 121 -6.50 9.29 13.25
CA ILE A 121 -7.71 9.04 12.47
C ILE A 121 -7.35 9.47 11.05
N ALA A 122 -6.55 8.64 10.39
CA ALA A 122 -6.32 8.80 8.98
C ALA A 122 -7.67 8.57 8.30
N PHE A 123 -8.28 9.64 7.79
CA PHE A 123 -9.33 9.54 6.75
C PHE A 123 -8.71 9.11 5.40
N ASP A 124 -7.70 8.28 5.46
CA ASP A 124 -6.99 7.66 4.34
C ASP A 124 -7.69 6.31 4.19
N GLU A 125 -8.75 6.23 3.36
CA GLU A 125 -9.21 5.00 2.66
C GLU A 125 -10.67 5.04 2.13
N LEU A 126 -11.55 5.98 2.51
CA LEU A 126 -12.97 5.85 2.16
C LEU A 126 -13.36 6.10 0.68
N LYS A 127 -12.43 6.43 -0.22
CA LYS A 127 -12.70 6.50 -1.67
C LYS A 127 -11.70 5.82 -2.59
N THR A 128 -10.56 5.36 -2.07
CA THR A 128 -9.53 4.69 -2.86
C THR A 128 -8.88 3.64 -1.98
N ASP A 129 -9.09 2.37 -2.32
CA ASP A 129 -8.42 1.17 -1.77
C ASP A 129 -6.92 1.16 -2.14
N TYR A 130 -6.25 2.30 -1.97
CA TYR A 130 -4.85 2.50 -2.29
C TYR A 130 -4.01 2.05 -1.10
N LYS A 131 -3.89 0.73 -0.94
CA LYS A 131 -2.83 0.18 -0.10
C LYS A 131 -1.49 0.65 -0.66
N ASN A 132 -0.61 1.12 0.23
CA ASN A 132 0.73 1.52 -0.15
C ASN A 132 1.41 0.36 -0.92
N PRO A 133 1.90 0.59 -2.15
CA PRO A 133 2.50 -0.46 -2.97
C PRO A 133 3.69 -1.13 -2.27
N ILE A 134 4.40 -0.41 -1.39
CA ILE A 134 5.47 -0.97 -0.57
C ILE A 134 4.92 -2.01 0.42
N ASP A 135 3.84 -1.68 1.12
CA ASP A 135 3.22 -2.58 2.10
C ASP A 135 2.59 -3.79 1.41
N GLN A 136 2.05 -3.60 0.21
CA GLN A 136 1.55 -4.68 -0.63
C GLN A 136 2.67 -5.62 -1.09
N CYS A 137 3.81 -5.09 -1.54
CA CYS A 137 4.98 -5.90 -1.89
C CYS A 137 5.53 -6.65 -0.68
N ASN A 138 5.63 -5.99 0.47
CA ASN A 138 6.10 -6.60 1.72
C ASN A 138 5.18 -7.72 2.22
N THR A 139 3.89 -7.64 1.92
CA THR A 139 2.92 -8.69 2.26
C THR A 139 2.95 -9.84 1.25
N LEU A 140 3.11 -9.55 -0.05
CA LEU A 140 3.04 -10.56 -1.11
C LEU A 140 4.35 -11.32 -1.30
N ASN A 141 5.51 -10.66 -1.28
CA ASN A 141 6.81 -11.27 -1.56
C ASN A 141 7.14 -12.48 -0.68
N PRO A 142 6.87 -12.46 0.65
CA PRO A 142 7.11 -13.62 1.50
C PRO A 142 6.26 -14.84 1.14
N LEU A 143 5.12 -14.64 0.45
CA LEU A 143 4.19 -15.72 0.08
C LEU A 143 4.53 -16.39 -1.26
N VAL A 144 5.22 -15.67 -2.17
CA VAL A 144 5.58 -16.18 -3.51
C VAL A 144 6.51 -17.40 -3.42
N LEU A 145 7.50 -17.35 -2.53
CA LEU A 145 8.46 -18.45 -2.36
C LEU A 145 7.80 -19.73 -1.83
N PRO A 146 7.01 -19.69 -0.73
CA PRO A 146 6.21 -20.82 -0.28
C PRO A 146 5.32 -21.40 -1.37
N GLU A 147 4.64 -20.57 -2.17
CA GLU A 147 3.80 -21.03 -3.29
C GLU A 147 4.61 -21.88 -4.28
N TYR A 148 5.75 -21.37 -4.75
CA TYR A 148 6.58 -22.07 -5.73
C TYR A 148 7.18 -23.36 -5.18
N LEU A 149 7.59 -23.36 -3.91
CA LEU A 149 8.11 -24.53 -3.22
C LEU A 149 7.05 -25.62 -3.06
N ILE A 150 5.83 -25.26 -2.63
CA ILE A 150 4.72 -26.21 -2.49
C ILE A 150 4.34 -26.80 -3.84
N HIS A 151 4.26 -25.97 -4.89
CA HIS A 151 3.93 -26.44 -6.24
C HIS A 151 5.01 -27.39 -6.80
N ALA A 152 6.30 -27.05 -6.63
CA ALA A 152 7.40 -27.93 -7.01
C ALA A 152 7.37 -29.25 -6.23
N PHE A 153 7.06 -29.20 -4.93
CA PHE A 153 6.91 -30.39 -4.09
C PHE A 153 5.79 -31.32 -4.61
N PHE A 154 4.62 -30.78 -4.96
CA PHE A 154 3.56 -31.60 -5.56
C PHE A 154 3.96 -32.22 -6.89
N CYS A 155 4.70 -31.51 -7.74
CA CYS A 155 5.21 -32.08 -9.00
C CYS A 155 6.18 -33.25 -8.73
N VAL A 156 7.05 -33.14 -7.73
CA VAL A 156 7.95 -34.24 -7.32
C VAL A 156 7.14 -35.43 -6.79
N MET A 157 6.11 -35.18 -5.97
CA MET A 157 5.23 -36.24 -5.50
C MET A 157 4.51 -36.98 -6.66
N PHE A 158 3.98 -36.26 -7.64
CA PHE A 158 3.34 -36.87 -8.81
C PHE A 158 4.33 -37.65 -9.68
N LEU A 159 5.58 -37.19 -9.78
CA LEU A 159 6.65 -37.92 -10.44
C LEU A 159 6.95 -39.25 -9.71
N CYS A 160 7.05 -39.22 -8.38
CA CYS A 160 7.25 -40.44 -7.57
C CYS A 160 6.06 -41.40 -7.63
N ALA A 161 4.84 -40.88 -7.74
CA ALA A 161 3.62 -41.66 -7.89
C ALA A 161 3.41 -42.19 -9.33
N THR A 162 4.29 -41.84 -10.28
CA THR A 162 4.19 -42.20 -11.70
C THR A 162 2.90 -41.72 -12.39
N GLU A 163 2.34 -40.61 -11.91
CA GLU A 163 1.11 -39.98 -12.41
C GLU A 163 1.40 -38.99 -13.54
N TRP A 164 1.77 -39.52 -14.71
CA TRP A 164 2.30 -38.74 -15.84
C TRP A 164 1.33 -37.70 -16.39
N LEU A 165 0.03 -37.97 -16.40
CA LEU A 165 -0.97 -37.03 -16.92
C LEU A 165 -1.04 -35.79 -16.03
N THR A 166 -1.19 -35.99 -14.72
CA THR A 166 -1.25 -34.92 -13.73
C THR A 166 0.04 -34.12 -13.68
N LEU A 167 1.18 -34.80 -13.75
CA LEU A 167 2.48 -34.15 -13.87
C LEU A 167 2.54 -33.28 -15.13
N GLY A 168 2.16 -33.82 -16.29
CA GLY A 168 2.17 -33.12 -17.56
C GLY A 168 1.33 -31.84 -17.57
N LEU A 169 0.19 -31.82 -16.86
CA LEU A 169 -0.66 -30.64 -16.72
C LEU A 169 -0.03 -29.53 -15.84
N ASN A 170 0.78 -29.91 -14.84
CA ASN A 170 1.46 -28.96 -13.95
C ASN A 170 2.80 -28.45 -14.50
N MET A 171 3.45 -29.22 -15.38
CA MET A 171 4.75 -28.86 -15.95
C MET A 171 4.81 -27.47 -16.61
N PRO A 172 3.81 -27.02 -17.39
CA PRO A 172 3.80 -25.67 -17.95
C PRO A 172 3.84 -24.57 -16.87
N LEU A 173 3.08 -24.74 -15.78
CA LEU A 173 3.06 -23.77 -14.69
C LEU A 173 4.38 -23.79 -13.92
N LEU A 174 4.93 -24.97 -13.65
CA LEU A 174 6.23 -25.11 -13.00
C LEU A 174 7.36 -24.47 -13.82
N ALA A 175 7.40 -24.72 -15.13
CA ALA A 175 8.35 -24.08 -16.03
C ALA A 175 8.19 -22.56 -16.05
N TYR A 176 6.94 -22.07 -16.03
CA TYR A 176 6.65 -20.65 -15.91
C TYR A 176 7.17 -20.05 -14.60
N HIS A 177 6.98 -20.71 -13.45
CA HIS A 177 7.51 -20.23 -12.17
C HIS A 177 9.04 -20.10 -12.18
N ILE A 178 9.74 -21.11 -12.73
CA ILE A 178 11.20 -21.08 -12.86
C ILE A 178 11.63 -19.93 -13.76
N TRP A 179 11.05 -19.84 -14.96
CA TRP A 179 11.37 -18.76 -15.92
C TRP A 179 11.09 -17.37 -15.34
N ARG A 180 9.95 -17.22 -14.64
CA ARG A 180 9.51 -15.97 -14.01
C ARG A 180 10.45 -15.54 -12.89
N TYR A 181 10.91 -16.49 -12.08
CA TYR A 181 11.85 -16.23 -10.99
C TYR A 181 13.27 -15.92 -11.51
N MET A 182 13.71 -16.57 -12.59
CA MET A 182 15.00 -16.29 -13.22
C MET A 182 15.01 -14.97 -13.98
N SER A 183 13.89 -14.59 -14.59
CA SER A 183 13.73 -13.35 -15.36
C SER A 183 13.31 -12.15 -14.49
N ARG A 184 13.36 -12.29 -13.16
CA ARG A 184 13.00 -11.20 -12.24
C ARG A 184 14.08 -10.10 -12.24
N PRO A 185 13.71 -8.83 -12.02
CA PRO A 185 14.70 -7.78 -11.84
C PRO A 185 15.59 -8.04 -10.62
N VAL A 186 16.83 -7.53 -10.65
CA VAL A 186 17.76 -7.66 -9.52
C VAL A 186 17.20 -6.87 -8.33
N MET A 187 16.93 -7.56 -7.22
CA MET A 187 16.39 -6.98 -5.99
C MET A 187 17.26 -7.34 -4.79
N SER A 188 17.24 -6.49 -3.76
CA SER A 188 18.00 -6.68 -2.52
C SER A 188 17.47 -7.79 -1.62
N GLY A 189 16.24 -8.25 -1.83
CA GLY A 189 15.55 -9.22 -0.97
C GLY A 189 14.89 -10.38 -1.74
N PRO A 190 14.47 -11.44 -1.03
CA PRO A 190 13.68 -12.52 -1.60
C PRO A 190 12.28 -12.01 -1.99
N GLY A 191 11.88 -12.24 -3.24
CA GLY A 191 10.58 -11.80 -3.75
C GLY A 191 10.51 -11.81 -5.27
N LEU A 192 9.36 -11.41 -5.80
CA LEU A 192 9.13 -11.21 -7.24
C LEU A 192 8.75 -9.76 -7.55
N TYR A 193 8.18 -9.07 -6.57
CA TYR A 193 7.49 -7.80 -6.71
C TYR A 193 8.35 -6.67 -6.14
N ASP A 194 8.76 -5.72 -7.00
CA ASP A 194 9.50 -4.53 -6.56
C ASP A 194 8.57 -3.32 -6.51
N PRO A 195 8.57 -2.56 -5.39
CA PRO A 195 7.69 -1.40 -5.22
C PRO A 195 7.82 -0.35 -6.32
N THR A 196 9.00 -0.15 -6.89
CA THR A 196 9.19 0.88 -7.93
C THR A 196 8.57 0.47 -9.26
N THR A 197 8.65 -0.82 -9.59
CA THR A 197 8.07 -1.36 -10.83
C THR A 197 6.55 -1.52 -10.77
N ILE A 198 5.99 -1.87 -9.61
CA ILE A 198 4.56 -2.15 -9.44
C ILE A 198 3.69 -0.91 -9.50
N MET A 199 4.29 0.26 -9.35
CA MET A 199 3.58 1.53 -9.46
C MET A 199 3.26 1.94 -10.88
N ASN A 200 3.84 1.25 -11.87
CA ASN A 200 3.38 1.38 -13.23
C ASN A 200 2.06 0.62 -13.41
N ALA A 201 1.00 1.32 -13.81
CA ALA A 201 -0.34 0.77 -14.00
C ALA A 201 -0.36 -0.44 -14.96
N ASP A 202 0.45 -0.43 -16.02
CA ASP A 202 0.52 -1.52 -16.98
C ASP A 202 1.12 -2.80 -16.37
N ILE A 203 2.15 -2.63 -15.54
CA ILE A 203 2.82 -3.74 -14.84
C ILE A 203 1.90 -4.30 -13.77
N LEU A 204 1.22 -3.43 -13.00
CA LEU A 204 0.25 -3.85 -12.01
C LEU A 204 -0.89 -4.66 -12.65
N ALA A 205 -1.45 -4.18 -13.76
CA ALA A 205 -2.50 -4.88 -14.48
C ALA A 205 -2.03 -6.25 -15.00
N TYR A 206 -0.79 -6.34 -15.50
CA TYR A 206 -0.18 -7.60 -15.92
C TYR A 206 -0.03 -8.57 -14.73
N CYS A 207 0.54 -8.12 -13.61
CA CYS A 207 0.73 -8.93 -12.40
C CYS A 207 -0.60 -9.38 -11.79
N GLN A 208 -1.63 -8.54 -11.80
CA GLN A 208 -2.97 -8.92 -11.38
C GLN A 208 -3.54 -10.02 -12.28
N LYS A 209 -3.46 -9.86 -13.60
CA LYS A 209 -3.91 -10.89 -14.55
C LYS A 209 -3.14 -12.21 -14.36
N GLU A 210 -1.83 -12.15 -14.15
CA GLU A 210 -1.00 -13.31 -13.83
C GLU A 210 -1.53 -14.03 -12.57
N GLY A 211 -1.81 -13.28 -11.49
CA GLY A 211 -2.37 -13.82 -10.26
C GLY A 211 -3.75 -14.47 -10.46
N TRP A 212 -4.64 -13.83 -11.22
CA TRP A 212 -5.95 -14.39 -11.55
C TRP A 212 -5.87 -15.66 -12.38
N CYS A 213 -4.95 -15.72 -13.35
CA CYS A 213 -4.71 -16.92 -14.15
C CYS A 213 -4.18 -18.08 -13.29
N LYS A 214 -3.22 -17.82 -12.39
CA LYS A 214 -2.70 -18.83 -11.45
C LYS A 214 -3.80 -19.34 -10.52
N LEU A 215 -4.59 -18.42 -9.95
CA LEU A 215 -5.71 -18.78 -9.08
C LEU A 215 -6.72 -19.67 -9.80
N ALA A 216 -7.10 -19.33 -11.04
CA ALA A 216 -7.99 -20.16 -11.85
C ALA A 216 -7.39 -21.55 -12.12
N PHE A 217 -6.10 -21.63 -12.45
CA PHE A 217 -5.42 -22.91 -12.65
C PHE A 217 -5.42 -23.77 -11.38
N TYR A 218 -5.08 -23.21 -10.22
CA TYR A 218 -5.08 -23.95 -8.96
C TYR A 218 -6.48 -24.40 -8.56
N LEU A 219 -7.50 -23.58 -8.80
CA LEU A 219 -8.89 -23.93 -8.52
C LEU A 219 -9.35 -25.11 -9.39
N LEU A 220 -9.05 -25.08 -10.69
CA LEU A 220 -9.37 -26.20 -11.60
C LEU A 220 -8.58 -27.46 -11.22
N SER A 221 -7.30 -27.31 -10.91
CA SER A 221 -6.43 -28.41 -10.46
C SER A 221 -6.93 -29.02 -9.17
N PHE A 222 -7.44 -28.22 -8.22
CA PHE A 222 -8.02 -28.70 -6.97
C PHE A 222 -9.20 -29.64 -7.22
N PHE A 223 -10.15 -29.25 -8.08
CA PHE A 223 -11.28 -30.13 -8.42
C PHE A 223 -10.83 -31.38 -9.16
N TYR A 224 -9.84 -31.26 -10.04
CA TYR A 224 -9.26 -32.40 -10.75
C TYR A 224 -8.58 -33.40 -9.79
N TYR A 225 -7.78 -32.92 -8.83
CA TYR A 225 -7.12 -33.79 -7.84
C TYR A 225 -8.13 -34.45 -6.91
N LEU A 226 -9.17 -33.71 -6.50
CA LEU A 226 -10.26 -34.25 -5.69
C LEU A 226 -11.00 -35.37 -6.44
N TYR A 227 -11.30 -35.16 -7.73
CA TYR A 227 -11.87 -36.19 -8.59
C TYR A 227 -10.95 -37.41 -8.71
N GLY A 228 -9.65 -37.21 -9.00
CA GLY A 228 -8.66 -38.28 -9.11
C GLY A 228 -8.54 -39.11 -7.83
N MET A 229 -8.51 -38.44 -6.67
CA MET A 229 -8.49 -39.10 -5.37
C MET A 229 -9.73 -39.97 -5.15
N ILE A 230 -10.93 -39.44 -5.42
CA ILE A 230 -12.18 -40.20 -5.25
C ILE A 230 -12.23 -41.38 -6.22
N TYR A 231 -11.86 -41.17 -7.48
CA TYR A 231 -11.86 -42.21 -8.50
C TYR A 231 -10.94 -43.38 -8.09
N VAL A 232 -9.71 -43.09 -7.67
CA VAL A 232 -8.77 -44.11 -7.18
C VAL A 232 -9.33 -44.80 -5.95
N LEU A 233 -9.84 -44.06 -4.96
CA LEU A 233 -10.36 -44.63 -3.71
C LEU A 233 -11.56 -45.57 -3.92
N VAL A 234 -12.40 -45.31 -4.93
CA VAL A 234 -13.58 -46.14 -5.24
C VAL A 234 -13.22 -47.32 -6.14
N SER A 235 -12.19 -47.18 -6.98
CA SER A 235 -11.75 -48.22 -7.92
C SER A 235 -10.62 -49.11 -7.38
N SER A 236 -10.02 -48.75 -6.24
CA SER A 236 -9.10 -49.56 -5.43
C SER A 236 -9.84 -50.54 -4.53
#